data_AF-A0A1M7SCQ5-F1
#
_entry.id   AF-A0A1M7SCQ5-F1
#
_cell.length_a   1.000
_cell.length_b   1.000
_cell.length_c   1.000
_cell.angle_alpha   90.00
_cell.angle_beta   90.00
_cell.angle_gamma   90.00
#
_symmetry.space_group_name_H-M   'P 1'
#
loop_
_entity.id
_entity.type
_entity.pdbx_description
1 polymer ?
#
loop_
_entity_poly.entity_id
_entity_poly.type
_entity_poly.pdbx_seq_one_letter_code
_entity_poly.pdbx_strand_id
1 'polypeptide(L)'
;MKKILCLLPVFMLMLSSCAVKKDWAATGGSRADATVRLSYSYGGFEQPVVDEAQALAVATQRCQSWGYTGADLRTFVIALCSVCT
;
A
#
# COMPACT_ATOMS: atom_id res chain seq x y z
N MET A 1 -54.96 -6.18 -11.72
CA MET A 1 -54.41 -7.41 -11.13
C MET A 1 -53.26 -7.91 -11.98
N LYS A 2 -52.05 -8.03 -11.40
CA LYS A 2 -50.93 -8.89 -11.86
C LYS A 2 -50.48 -8.62 -13.32
N LYS A 3 -49.34 -7.98 -13.59
CA LYS A 3 -48.00 -8.54 -13.39
C LYS A 3 -46.99 -7.41 -13.58
N ILE A 4 -46.80 -6.64 -12.51
CA ILE A 4 -45.51 -6.06 -12.16
C ILE A 4 -44.52 -7.23 -12.13
N LEU A 5 -43.92 -7.59 -13.27
CA LEU A 5 -43.05 -8.78 -13.36
C LEU A 5 -41.87 -8.62 -14.35
N CYS A 6 -41.59 -7.42 -14.86
CA CYS A 6 -40.44 -7.23 -15.76
C CYS A 6 -39.37 -6.27 -15.21
N LEU A 7 -39.39 -5.96 -13.91
CA LEU A 7 -38.43 -5.04 -13.28
C LEU A 7 -37.41 -5.74 -12.35
N LEU A 8 -37.29 -7.07 -12.40
CA LEU A 8 -36.68 -7.85 -11.29
C LEU A 8 -35.35 -8.60 -11.56
N PRO A 9 -34.49 -8.23 -12.52
CA PRO A 9 -33.07 -8.50 -12.24
C PRO A 9 -32.14 -7.35 -12.68
N VAL A 10 -32.49 -6.10 -12.40
CA VAL A 10 -31.54 -4.96 -12.53
C VAL A 10 -30.87 -4.62 -11.18
N PHE A 11 -31.10 -5.43 -10.15
CA PHE A 11 -30.61 -5.15 -8.79
C PHE A 11 -29.42 -6.02 -8.35
N MET A 12 -28.99 -7.03 -9.12
CA MET A 12 -28.17 -8.10 -8.53
C MET A 12 -26.64 -7.94 -8.60
N LEU A 13 -26.07 -6.88 -9.20
CA LEU A 13 -24.62 -6.88 -9.51
C LEU A 13 -23.85 -5.61 -9.15
N MET A 14 -24.32 -4.82 -8.16
CA MET A 14 -23.42 -3.87 -7.48
C MET A 14 -22.75 -4.56 -6.29
N LEU A 15 -21.93 -5.59 -6.58
CA LEU A 15 -20.89 -5.99 -5.63
C LEU A 15 -19.86 -4.85 -5.62
N SER A 16 -20.09 -3.87 -4.74
CA SER A 16 -19.11 -2.86 -4.39
C SER A 16 -17.86 -3.56 -3.89
N SER A 17 -16.78 -3.55 -4.69
CA SER A 17 -15.47 -3.95 -4.21
C SER A 17 -15.10 -3.05 -3.04
N CYS A 18 -14.81 -3.67 -1.88
CA CYS A 18 -14.32 -2.94 -0.73
C CYS A 18 -12.86 -2.57 -1.04
N ALA A 19 -12.65 -1.37 -1.62
CA ALA A 19 -11.32 -0.81 -1.77
C ALA A 19 -10.81 -0.40 -0.39
N VAL A 20 -10.08 -1.31 0.27
CA VAL A 20 -9.49 -1.05 1.57
C VAL A 20 -8.15 -0.37 1.35
N LYS A 21 -8.03 0.87 1.83
CA LYS A 21 -6.74 1.57 1.90
C LYS A 21 -5.86 0.82 2.90
N LYS A 22 -4.65 0.44 2.48
CA LYS A 22 -3.70 -0.27 3.33
C LYS A 22 -2.48 0.59 3.58
N ASP A 23 -2.12 0.70 4.86
CA ASP A 23 -0.96 1.47 5.28
C ASP A 23 0.33 0.65 5.13
N TRP A 24 1.39 1.30 4.66
CA TRP A 24 2.72 0.72 4.61
C TRP A 24 3.34 0.61 6.00
N ALA A 25 3.90 -0.55 6.31
CA ALA A 25 4.70 -0.76 7.51
C ALA A 25 6.13 -1.15 7.14
N ALA A 26 7.12 -0.51 7.77
CA ALA A 26 8.50 -0.94 7.67
C ALA A 26 8.72 -2.16 8.59
N THR A 27 8.78 -3.35 8.00
CA THR A 27 8.95 -4.63 8.71
C THR A 27 10.41 -5.04 8.86
N GLY A 28 11.34 -4.37 8.17
CA GLY A 28 12.75 -4.65 8.35
C GLY A 28 13.63 -3.80 7.45
N GLY A 29 14.89 -4.20 7.36
CA GLY A 29 15.90 -3.49 6.59
C GLY A 29 17.29 -3.70 7.20
N SER A 30 18.32 -3.45 6.40
CA SER A 30 19.70 -3.48 6.86
C SER A 30 20.26 -2.07 6.79
N ARG A 31 20.67 -1.52 7.95
CA ARG A 31 21.38 -0.25 8.00
C ARG A 31 22.72 -0.34 7.26
N ALA A 32 23.40 -1.48 7.35
CA ALA A 32 24.69 -1.69 6.69
C ALA A 32 24.56 -1.64 5.15
N ASP A 33 23.46 -2.16 4.62
CA ASP A 33 23.16 -2.13 3.17
C ASP A 33 22.31 -0.92 2.76
N ALA A 34 22.01 -0.01 3.69
CA ALA A 34 21.13 1.14 3.50
C ALA A 34 19.76 0.77 2.89
N THR A 35 19.18 -0.38 3.24
CA THR A 35 17.88 -0.83 2.68
C THR A 35 16.80 -0.91 3.75
N VAL A 36 15.59 -0.49 3.41
CA VAL A 36 14.38 -0.63 4.23
C VAL A 36 13.36 -1.48 3.48
N ARG A 37 12.88 -2.55 4.13
CA ARG A 37 11.82 -3.41 3.60
C ARG A 37 10.47 -2.93 4.12
N LEU A 38 9.59 -2.66 3.18
CA LEU A 38 8.21 -2.25 3.41
C LEU A 38 7.29 -3.44 3.12
N SER A 39 6.24 -3.55 3.91
CA SER A 39 5.20 -4.57 3.72
C SER A 39 3.87 -4.03 4.17
N TYR A 40 2.79 -4.51 3.56
CA TYR A 40 1.42 -4.24 3.96
C TYR A 40 0.65 -5.56 3.99
N SER A 41 -0.33 -5.67 4.88
CA SER A 41 -1.15 -6.87 5.01
C SER A 41 -2.49 -6.68 4.28
N TYR A 42 -2.81 -7.60 3.38
CA TYR A 42 -4.08 -7.61 2.65
C TYR A 42 -4.67 -9.01 2.59
N GLY A 43 -5.99 -9.11 2.59
CA GLY A 43 -6.71 -10.37 2.43
C GLY A 43 -6.74 -10.83 0.97
N GLY A 44 -6.88 -12.14 0.73
CA GLY A 44 -6.83 -12.73 -0.61
C GLY A 44 -7.95 -12.29 -1.58
N PHE A 45 -9.01 -11.65 -1.08
CA PHE A 45 -10.12 -11.11 -1.88
C PHE A 45 -10.19 -9.58 -1.86
N GLU A 46 -9.21 -8.90 -1.27
CA GLU A 46 -9.13 -7.44 -1.26
C GLU A 46 -8.30 -6.96 -2.45
N GLN A 47 -8.70 -5.85 -3.06
CA GLN A 47 -7.84 -5.11 -3.98
C GLN A 47 -7.14 -4.01 -3.17
N PRO A 48 -5.88 -4.23 -2.72
CA PRO A 48 -5.20 -3.26 -1.88
C PRO A 48 -4.88 -2.02 -2.71
N VAL A 49 -5.50 -0.90 -2.34
CA VAL A 49 -5.09 0.41 -2.84
C VAL A 49 -4.02 0.91 -1.88
N VAL A 50 -2.77 0.87 -2.34
CA VAL A 50 -1.60 1.33 -1.58
C VAL A 50 -1.10 2.64 -2.16
N ASP A 51 -0.65 3.53 -1.27
CA ASP A 51 -0.11 4.83 -1.65
C ASP A 51 1.42 4.76 -1.65
N GLU A 52 2.03 4.94 -2.83
CA GLU A 52 3.49 4.95 -2.97
C GLU A 52 4.14 6.13 -2.23
N ALA A 53 3.46 7.27 -2.13
CA ALA A 53 3.95 8.42 -1.39
C ALA A 53 4.01 8.12 0.11
N GLN A 54 3.03 7.36 0.63
CA GLN A 54 3.08 6.87 2.01
C GLN A 54 4.25 5.88 2.20
N ALA A 55 4.48 4.98 1.24
CA ALA A 55 5.61 4.06 1.26
C ALA A 55 6.94 4.79 1.39
N LEU A 56 7.12 5.85 0.58
CA LEU A 56 8.29 6.71 0.59
C LEU A 56 8.45 7.46 1.92
N ALA A 57 7.36 8.00 2.47
CA ALA A 57 7.38 8.71 3.75
C ALA A 57 7.79 7.78 4.90
N VAL A 58 7.23 6.56 4.96
CA VAL A 58 7.57 5.56 5.97
C VAL A 58 9.03 5.11 5.83
N ALA A 59 9.50 4.87 4.62
CA ALA A 59 10.91 4.55 4.36
C ALA A 59 11.83 5.70 4.78
N THR A 60 11.50 6.94 4.41
CA THR A 60 12.27 8.14 4.74
C THR A 60 12.37 8.32 6.25
N GLN A 61 11.27 8.15 6.98
CA GLN A 61 11.27 8.24 8.44
C GLN A 61 12.19 7.18 9.07
N ARG A 62 12.24 5.96 8.52
CA ARG A 62 13.18 4.91 8.97
C ARG A 62 14.62 5.26 8.64
N CYS A 63 14.89 5.72 7.43
CA CYS A 63 16.22 6.15 7.00
C CYS A 63 16.75 7.33 7.85
N GLN A 64 15.90 8.30 8.17
CA GLN A 64 16.20 9.41 9.08
C GLN A 64 16.52 8.93 10.49
N SER A 65 15.80 7.93 11.01
CA SER A 65 16.13 7.30 12.29
C SER A 65 17.52 6.63 12.31
N TRP A 66 18.08 6.37 11.13
CA TRP A 66 19.42 5.81 10.95
C TRP A 66 20.48 6.85 10.62
N GLY A 67 20.10 8.12 10.41
CA GLY A 67 21.02 9.22 10.07
C GLY A 67 21.13 9.51 8.57
N TYR A 68 20.29 8.92 7.72
CA TYR A 68 20.22 9.25 6.30
C TYR A 68 19.27 10.43 6.06
N THR A 69 19.52 11.21 5.00
CA THR A 69 18.71 12.39 4.68
C THR A 69 17.40 12.05 3.99
N GLY A 70 17.37 10.95 3.23
CA GLY A 70 16.22 10.53 2.44
C GLY A 70 16.16 9.03 2.22
N ALA A 71 15.10 8.61 1.53
CA ALA A 71 14.95 7.26 1.00
C ALA A 71 14.44 7.35 -0.44
N ASP A 72 14.89 6.45 -1.29
CA ASP A 72 14.44 6.31 -2.67
C ASP A 72 13.77 4.94 -2.85
N LEU A 73 12.60 4.91 -3.50
CA LEU A 73 11.87 3.67 -3.73
C LEU A 73 12.54 2.89 -4.86
N ARG A 74 13.24 1.82 -4.49
CA ARG A 74 13.93 0.94 -5.45
C ARG A 74 12.97 -0.04 -6.11
N THR A 75 12.08 -0.62 -5.29
CA THR A 75 11.02 -1.51 -5.73
C THR A 75 9.81 -1.25 -4.85
N PHE A 76 8.65 -1.73 -5.28
CA PHE A 76 7.40 -1.64 -4.54
C PHE A 76 7.50 -2.03 -3.05
N VAL A 77 8.43 -2.90 -2.66
CA VAL A 77 8.60 -3.40 -1.28
C VAL A 77 9.96 -3.05 -0.65
N ILE A 78 10.85 -2.36 -1.36
CA ILE A 78 12.21 -2.04 -0.85
C ILE A 78 12.56 -0.60 -1.21
N ALA A 79 12.95 0.17 -0.20
CA ALA A 79 13.51 1.50 -0.34
C ALA A 79 15.01 1.51 0.03
N LEU A 80 15.81 2.30 -0.69
CA LEU A 80 17.22 2.51 -0.41
C LEU A 80 17.39 3.86 0.29
N CYS A 81 18.02 3.90 1.46
CA CYS A 81 18.35 5.14 2.14
C CYS A 81 19.43 5.87 1.34
N SER A 82 19.16 7.11 0.95
CA SER A 82 20.12 7.99 0.27
C SER A 82 20.68 9.00 1.26
N VAL A 83 21.99 9.21 1.17
CA VAL A 83 22.67 10.37 1.76
C VAL A 83 22.78 11.39 0.64
N CYS A 84 22.20 12.58 0.82
CA CYS A 84 22.51 13.74 0.00
C CYS A 84 23.95 14.15 0.33
N THR A 85 24.91 13.54 -0.36
CA THR A 85 26.29 14.05 -0.46
C THR A 85 26.37 15.15 -1.50
#